data_AF-A0A7Y4L4R9-F1
#
_entry.id   AF-A0A7Y4L4R9-F1
#
_cell.length_a   1.000
_cell.length_b   1.000
_cell.length_c   1.000
_cell.angle_alpha   90.00
_cell.angle_beta   90.00
_cell.angle_gamma   90.00
#
_symmetry.space_group_name_H-M   'P 1'
#
loop_
_entity.id
_entity.type
_entity.pdbx_description
1 polymer ?
#
loop_
_entity_poly.entity_id
_entity_poly.type
_entity_poly.pdbx_seq_one_letter_code
_entity_poly.pdbx_strand_id
1 'polypeptide(L)'
;MDALLKARSAAIVGGQETEFLKTVDPANAKLVARQRQVFANLQKLGVRQVGFQRETEYVAEEKPESGQGAQAFRVRMLIQLTGIDAAARATPLGYTFAERGGQVVLVSDDDLAQEADRGTYREPWDLGPIEVVRRPGLLIVVPSQERANGVRLANEAAAALPAVRAATRRAQSGILVVALADKRSMSPEWQTGGHPAGAVATPNLAPSKADETILEVVGSRVVINPTERKTAGRLLLAHEFTHVVMAPLGNAAPTWMVEGLAEYVERRLAEQEGDDRPAKKRAELRRTVIPELTVLPIDGTFHGDYGDESYGVSWLIIEHLATTHGLPKVIALYTDQAKGPDTPAHRDQLLQKHLSQTEPQLLTALKK
;
A
#
# COMPACT_ATOMS: atom_id res chain seq x y z
N MET A 1 -21.65 23.34 -2.59
CA MET A 1 -20.78 22.14 -2.64
C MET A 1 -20.33 21.69 -1.24
N ASP A 2 -19.66 22.52 -0.42
CA ASP A 2 -19.16 22.07 0.90
C ASP A 2 -20.25 21.49 1.84
N ALA A 3 -21.43 22.11 1.86
CA ALA A 3 -22.58 21.57 2.58
C ALA A 3 -23.00 20.17 2.10
N LEU A 4 -22.95 19.93 0.78
CA LEU A 4 -23.22 18.62 0.17
C LEU A 4 -22.16 17.59 0.60
N LEU A 5 -20.86 17.95 0.54
CA LEU A 5 -19.76 17.07 0.94
C LEU A 5 -19.84 16.69 2.43
N LYS A 6 -20.23 17.65 3.30
CA LYS A 6 -20.50 17.40 4.72
C LYS A 6 -21.69 16.46 4.92
N ALA A 7 -22.79 16.65 4.19
CA ALA A 7 -23.95 15.77 4.24
C ALA A 7 -23.61 14.33 3.79
N ARG A 8 -22.82 14.18 2.70
CA ARG A 8 -22.32 12.88 2.24
C ARG A 8 -21.52 12.15 3.31
N SER A 9 -20.62 12.87 3.98
CA SER A 9 -19.80 12.32 5.07
C SER A 9 -20.67 11.79 6.21
N ALA A 10 -21.63 12.60 6.67
CA ALA A 10 -22.56 12.23 7.74
C ALA A 10 -23.43 11.03 7.36
N ALA A 11 -23.89 10.96 6.11
CA ALA A 11 -24.70 9.86 5.62
C ALA A 11 -23.91 8.53 5.57
N ILE A 12 -22.64 8.56 5.15
CA ILE A 12 -21.77 7.38 5.17
C ILE A 12 -21.54 6.91 6.60
N VAL A 13 -21.14 7.79 7.52
CA VAL A 13 -20.89 7.41 8.92
C VAL A 13 -22.18 6.92 9.60
N GLY A 14 -23.32 7.54 9.29
CA GLY A 14 -24.61 7.20 9.88
C GLY A 14 -25.32 6.02 9.22
N GLY A 15 -24.79 5.41 8.16
CA GLY A 15 -25.46 4.34 7.44
C GLY A 15 -26.76 4.76 6.74
N GLN A 16 -26.88 6.03 6.34
CA GLN A 16 -28.10 6.61 5.77
C GLN A 16 -28.03 6.66 4.24
N GLU A 17 -28.32 5.55 3.55
CA GLU A 17 -28.24 5.46 2.08
C GLU A 17 -29.10 6.52 1.38
N THR A 18 -30.33 6.72 1.83
CA THR A 18 -31.24 7.71 1.23
C THR A 18 -30.69 9.13 1.31
N GLU A 19 -30.10 9.52 2.45
CA GLU A 19 -29.48 10.85 2.61
C GLU A 19 -28.22 11.00 1.74
N PHE A 20 -27.46 9.91 1.58
CA PHE A 20 -26.31 9.91 0.68
C PHE A 20 -26.75 10.11 -0.78
N LEU A 21 -27.79 9.41 -1.23
CA LEU A 21 -28.26 9.48 -2.61
C LEU A 21 -28.96 10.80 -2.96
N LYS A 22 -29.49 11.55 -1.99
CA LYS A 22 -29.99 12.93 -2.22
C LYS A 22 -28.93 13.88 -2.76
N THR A 23 -27.65 13.54 -2.61
CA THR A 23 -26.52 14.36 -3.10
C THR A 23 -26.12 14.05 -4.53
N VAL A 24 -26.81 13.13 -5.20
CA VAL A 24 -26.53 12.64 -6.54
C VAL A 24 -27.68 13.04 -7.46
N ASP A 25 -27.37 13.42 -8.71
CA ASP A 25 -28.40 13.76 -9.69
C ASP A 25 -29.34 12.58 -9.93
N PRO A 26 -30.62 12.66 -9.54
CA PRO A 26 -31.57 11.56 -9.67
C PRO A 26 -31.92 11.24 -11.13
N ALA A 27 -31.68 12.18 -12.06
CA ALA A 27 -31.89 11.94 -13.49
C ALA A 27 -30.80 11.02 -14.09
N ASN A 28 -29.63 10.93 -13.45
CA ASN A 28 -28.54 10.06 -13.89
C ASN A 28 -28.62 8.69 -13.20
N ALA A 29 -29.50 7.82 -13.70
CA ALA A 29 -29.73 6.48 -13.13
C ALA A 29 -28.45 5.62 -13.01
N LYS A 30 -27.50 5.77 -13.94
CA LYS A 30 -26.20 5.06 -13.90
C LYS A 30 -25.35 5.55 -12.74
N LEU A 31 -25.22 6.86 -12.56
CA LEU A 31 -24.49 7.44 -11.44
C LEU A 31 -25.14 7.07 -10.10
N VAL A 32 -26.47 7.14 -9.99
CA VAL A 32 -27.18 6.71 -8.78
C VAL A 32 -26.88 5.25 -8.44
N ALA A 33 -26.86 4.36 -9.43
CA ALA A 33 -26.52 2.95 -9.22
C ALA A 33 -25.06 2.76 -8.76
N ARG A 34 -24.10 3.46 -9.38
CA ARG A 34 -22.68 3.43 -8.94
C ARG A 34 -22.52 3.95 -7.52
N GLN A 35 -23.14 5.08 -7.21
CA GLN A 35 -23.06 5.71 -5.89
C GLN A 35 -23.71 4.84 -4.80
N ARG A 36 -24.82 4.16 -5.10
CA ARG A 36 -25.37 3.14 -4.21
C ARG A 36 -24.39 2.00 -3.94
N GLN A 37 -23.68 1.54 -4.98
CA GLN A 37 -22.66 0.50 -4.83
C GLN A 37 -21.48 0.97 -3.96
N VAL A 38 -20.98 2.19 -4.19
CA VAL A 38 -19.93 2.81 -3.36
C VAL A 38 -20.38 2.88 -1.90
N PHE A 39 -21.60 3.38 -1.65
CA PHE A 39 -22.17 3.45 -0.31
C PHE A 39 -22.19 2.08 0.38
N ALA A 40 -22.75 1.07 -0.28
CA ALA A 40 -22.83 -0.30 0.26
C ALA A 40 -21.44 -0.89 0.54
N ASN A 41 -20.47 -0.65 -0.33
CA ASN A 41 -19.09 -1.11 -0.14
C ASN A 41 -18.42 -0.42 1.06
N LEU A 42 -18.58 0.90 1.20
CA LEU A 42 -18.08 1.65 2.35
C LEU A 42 -18.70 1.17 3.67
N GLN A 43 -19.99 0.84 3.68
CA GLN A 43 -20.63 0.22 4.86
C GLN A 43 -19.97 -1.13 5.21
N LYS A 44 -19.74 -2.01 4.24
CA LYS A 44 -19.04 -3.29 4.46
C LYS A 44 -17.62 -3.09 5.00
N LEU A 45 -16.90 -2.09 4.50
CA LEU A 45 -15.55 -1.72 4.95
C LEU A 45 -15.50 -1.14 6.37
N GLY A 46 -16.64 -0.82 6.98
CA GLY A 46 -16.70 -0.41 8.40
C GLY A 46 -15.99 0.92 8.62
N VAL A 47 -16.36 1.92 7.83
CA VAL A 47 -15.85 3.29 7.92
C VAL A 47 -16.13 3.85 9.31
N ARG A 48 -15.05 4.19 10.03
CA ARG A 48 -15.10 4.88 11.33
C ARG A 48 -15.33 6.37 11.15
N GLN A 49 -14.61 6.95 10.20
CA GLN A 49 -14.64 8.36 9.87
C GLN A 49 -14.47 8.53 8.37
N VAL A 50 -15.23 9.46 7.80
CA VAL A 50 -14.98 9.97 6.46
C VAL A 50 -15.19 11.48 6.44
N GLY A 51 -14.36 12.19 5.69
CA GLY A 51 -14.54 13.59 5.35
C GLY A 51 -14.13 13.82 3.89
N PHE A 52 -14.68 14.88 3.30
CA PHE A 52 -14.28 15.32 1.97
C PHE A 52 -13.81 16.78 2.04
N GLN A 53 -12.71 17.08 1.36
CA GLN A 53 -12.12 18.41 1.28
C GLN A 53 -11.87 18.74 -0.19
N ARG A 54 -12.27 19.93 -0.64
CA ARG A 54 -11.86 20.41 -1.97
C ARG A 54 -10.40 20.85 -1.93
N GLU A 55 -9.66 20.59 -3.00
CA GLU A 55 -8.37 21.25 -3.23
C GLU A 55 -8.61 22.71 -3.64
N THR A 56 -8.32 23.65 -2.73
CA THR A 56 -8.71 25.06 -2.88
C THR A 56 -8.00 25.78 -4.02
N GLU A 57 -6.76 25.37 -4.31
CA GLU A 57 -5.91 25.92 -5.38
C GLU A 57 -6.25 25.37 -6.76
N TYR A 58 -7.02 24.29 -6.84
CA TYR A 58 -7.45 23.74 -8.12
C TYR A 58 -8.57 24.59 -8.72
N VAL A 59 -8.35 25.06 -9.94
CA VAL A 59 -9.34 25.79 -10.73
C VAL A 59 -10.33 24.78 -11.30
N ALA A 60 -11.61 24.98 -11.04
CA ALA A 60 -12.65 24.07 -11.51
C ALA A 60 -12.72 24.06 -13.05
N GLU A 61 -12.89 22.87 -13.62
CA GLU A 61 -13.01 22.68 -15.07
C GLU A 61 -14.48 22.61 -15.48
N GLU A 62 -14.88 23.35 -16.52
CA GLU A 62 -16.21 23.19 -17.11
C GLU A 62 -16.31 21.83 -17.81
N LYS A 63 -17.41 21.10 -17.56
CA LYS A 63 -17.70 19.79 -18.17
C LYS A 63 -19.07 19.83 -18.85
N PRO A 64 -19.22 20.53 -19.98
CA PRO A 64 -20.52 20.69 -20.65
C PRO A 64 -21.18 19.36 -21.02
N GLU A 65 -20.41 18.29 -21.23
CA GLU A 65 -20.86 16.91 -21.43
C GLU A 65 -21.64 16.33 -20.23
N SER A 66 -21.36 16.82 -19.02
CA SER A 66 -22.06 16.49 -17.77
C SER A 66 -23.26 17.43 -17.50
N GLY A 67 -23.59 18.27 -18.49
CA GLY A 67 -24.74 19.16 -18.52
C GLY A 67 -24.39 20.63 -18.25
N GLN A 68 -25.37 21.51 -18.47
CA GLN A 68 -25.20 22.95 -18.32
C GLN A 68 -24.75 23.31 -16.89
N GLY A 69 -23.70 24.14 -16.81
CA GLY A 69 -23.13 24.63 -15.55
C GLY A 69 -22.40 23.56 -14.73
N ALA A 70 -22.09 22.40 -15.32
CA ALA A 70 -21.33 21.36 -14.64
C ALA A 70 -19.85 21.75 -14.53
N GLN A 71 -19.32 21.62 -13.32
CA GLN A 71 -17.94 21.95 -12.99
C GLN A 71 -17.28 20.80 -12.22
N ALA A 72 -16.10 20.39 -12.69
CA ALA A 72 -15.27 19.35 -12.11
C ALA A 72 -14.30 19.93 -11.08
N PHE A 73 -14.15 19.24 -9.96
CA PHE A 73 -13.27 19.63 -8.86
C PHE A 73 -12.43 18.45 -8.41
N ARG A 74 -11.17 18.72 -8.03
CA ARG A 74 -10.38 17.81 -7.21
C ARG A 74 -10.86 17.84 -5.77
N VAL A 75 -11.20 16.66 -5.26
CA VAL A 75 -11.68 16.43 -3.91
C VAL A 75 -10.78 15.39 -3.25
N ARG A 76 -10.39 15.62 -2.01
CA ARG A 76 -9.69 14.66 -1.16
C ARG A 76 -10.68 14.03 -0.21
N MET A 77 -10.81 12.70 -0.28
CA MET A 77 -11.53 11.91 0.72
C MET A 77 -10.56 11.47 1.81
N LEU A 78 -10.84 11.85 3.05
CA LEU A 78 -10.13 11.39 4.23
C LEU A 78 -10.95 10.26 4.86
N ILE A 79 -10.50 9.01 4.75
CA ILE A 79 -11.23 7.82 5.20
C ILE A 79 -10.44 7.03 6.22
N GLN A 80 -11.09 6.62 7.31
CA GLN A 80 -10.52 5.76 8.34
C GLN A 80 -11.39 4.51 8.53
N LEU A 81 -10.80 3.33 8.38
CA LEU A 81 -11.47 2.05 8.59
C LEU A 81 -11.29 1.55 10.03
N THR A 82 -12.40 1.12 10.64
CA THR A 82 -12.42 0.66 12.03
C THR A 82 -11.49 -0.54 12.24
N GLY A 83 -10.58 -0.43 13.22
CA GLY A 83 -9.67 -1.49 13.62
C GLY A 83 -8.53 -1.77 12.63
N ILE A 84 -8.40 -0.95 11.59
CA ILE A 84 -7.38 -1.07 10.55
C ILE A 84 -6.51 0.19 10.55
N ASP A 85 -7.10 1.34 10.25
CA ASP A 85 -6.35 2.57 10.05
C ASP A 85 -6.11 3.32 11.37
N ALA A 86 -4.86 3.69 11.66
CA ALA A 86 -4.52 4.53 12.81
C ALA A 86 -4.98 5.99 12.63
N ALA A 87 -4.97 6.49 11.39
CA ALA A 87 -5.44 7.82 11.02
C ALA A 87 -6.22 7.77 9.71
N ALA A 88 -7.01 8.80 9.41
CA ALA A 88 -7.74 8.88 8.15
C ALA A 88 -6.78 9.09 6.98
N ARG A 89 -6.79 8.19 5.99
CA ARG A 89 -5.97 8.30 4.79
C ARG A 89 -6.65 9.16 3.73
N ALA A 90 -5.86 9.96 3.04
CA ALA A 90 -6.25 10.70 1.86
C ALA A 90 -6.38 9.78 0.64
N THR A 91 -7.49 9.93 -0.06
CA THR A 91 -7.76 9.34 -1.37
C THR A 91 -8.18 10.50 -2.29
N PRO A 92 -7.47 10.75 -3.40
CA PRO A 92 -7.90 11.74 -4.38
C PRO A 92 -9.16 11.27 -5.10
N LEU A 93 -10.03 12.22 -5.45
CA LEU A 93 -11.27 12.02 -6.18
C LEU A 93 -11.48 13.17 -7.17
N GLY A 94 -12.09 12.85 -8.31
CA GLY A 94 -12.59 13.82 -9.27
C GLY A 94 -14.11 13.86 -9.26
N TYR A 95 -14.71 14.93 -8.75
CA TYR A 95 -16.17 15.06 -8.67
C TYR A 95 -16.67 16.25 -9.49
N THR A 96 -17.70 16.01 -10.29
CA THR A 96 -18.39 17.05 -11.06
C THR A 96 -19.72 17.37 -10.43
N PHE A 97 -19.96 18.65 -10.19
CA PHE A 97 -21.19 19.17 -9.61
C PHE A 97 -21.91 20.08 -10.58
N ALA A 98 -23.24 20.09 -10.52
CA ALA A 98 -24.04 21.08 -11.21
C ALA A 98 -25.29 21.41 -10.38
N GLU A 99 -25.92 22.55 -10.67
CA GLU A 99 -27.21 22.87 -10.07
C GLU A 99 -28.36 22.19 -10.84
N ARG A 100 -29.25 21.52 -10.11
CA ARG A 100 -30.47 20.87 -10.62
C ARG A 100 -31.62 21.23 -9.67
N GLY A 101 -32.64 21.90 -10.19
CA GLY A 101 -33.81 22.29 -9.40
C GLY A 101 -33.48 23.13 -8.15
N GLY A 102 -32.51 24.04 -8.24
CA GLY A 102 -32.07 24.89 -7.11
C GLY A 102 -31.15 24.20 -6.11
N GLN A 103 -30.68 22.98 -6.38
CA GLN A 103 -29.77 22.23 -5.52
C GLN A 103 -28.50 21.84 -6.28
N VAL A 104 -27.34 22.04 -5.66
CA VAL A 104 -26.08 21.49 -6.16
C VAL A 104 -26.07 19.99 -5.92
N VAL A 105 -25.87 19.19 -6.96
CA VAL A 105 -25.78 17.72 -6.90
C VAL A 105 -24.54 17.22 -7.63
N LEU A 106 -24.09 16.02 -7.28
CA LEU A 106 -23.06 15.29 -8.02
C LEU A 106 -23.65 14.78 -9.34
N VAL A 107 -23.06 15.19 -10.46
CA VAL A 107 -23.50 14.80 -11.82
C VAL A 107 -22.53 13.83 -12.50
N SER A 108 -21.28 13.76 -12.03
CA SER A 108 -20.29 12.75 -12.43
C SER A 108 -19.29 12.51 -11.29
N ASP A 109 -18.76 11.29 -11.23
CA ASP A 109 -17.76 10.82 -10.26
C ASP A 109 -16.44 10.37 -10.90
N ASP A 110 -16.28 10.58 -12.21
CA ASP A 110 -15.11 10.12 -12.97
C ASP A 110 -14.62 11.07 -14.08
N ASP A 111 -15.18 12.28 -14.23
CA ASP A 111 -14.75 13.23 -15.28
C ASP A 111 -13.28 13.66 -15.19
N LEU A 112 -12.68 13.60 -13.98
CA LEU A 112 -11.26 13.86 -13.78
C LEU A 112 -10.45 12.59 -13.49
N ALA A 113 -10.99 11.40 -13.76
CA ALA A 113 -10.31 10.14 -13.43
C ALA A 113 -8.90 10.01 -14.03
N GLN A 114 -8.64 10.64 -15.19
CA GLN A 114 -7.33 10.62 -15.83
C GLN A 114 -6.37 11.68 -15.26
N GLU A 115 -6.88 12.71 -14.58
CA GLU A 115 -6.13 13.92 -14.21
C GLU A 115 -6.05 14.18 -12.69
N ALA A 116 -7.04 13.74 -11.92
CA ALA A 116 -7.15 13.92 -10.48
C ALA A 116 -6.56 12.74 -9.70
N ASP A 117 -6.49 11.55 -10.29
CA ASP A 117 -5.94 10.37 -9.62
C ASP A 117 -4.41 10.42 -9.72
N ARG A 118 -3.73 10.41 -8.57
CA ARG A 118 -2.28 10.13 -8.49
C ARG A 118 -1.98 8.65 -8.83
N GLY A 119 -2.61 8.11 -9.88
CA GLY A 119 -2.46 6.73 -10.32
C GLY A 119 -3.61 6.27 -11.22
N THR A 120 -3.32 5.36 -12.13
CA THR A 120 -4.27 4.70 -13.05
C THR A 120 -5.09 3.58 -12.38
N TYR A 121 -5.22 3.63 -11.05
CA TYR A 121 -5.91 2.63 -10.22
C TYR A 121 -7.05 3.25 -9.41
N ARG A 122 -7.98 2.40 -8.96
CA ARG A 122 -9.20 2.75 -8.24
C ARG A 122 -9.25 2.05 -6.88
N GLU A 123 -9.99 2.66 -5.96
CA GLU A 123 -10.21 2.10 -4.65
C GLU A 123 -11.24 0.96 -4.69
N PRO A 124 -11.18 0.01 -3.74
CA PRO A 124 -12.00 -1.21 -3.81
C PRO A 124 -13.51 -0.96 -3.79
N TRP A 125 -13.95 0.19 -3.25
CA TRP A 125 -15.37 0.53 -3.24
C TRP A 125 -15.91 0.99 -4.60
N ASP A 126 -15.05 1.32 -5.56
CA ASP A 126 -15.42 1.73 -6.92
C ASP A 126 -15.49 0.56 -7.92
N LEU A 127 -14.96 -0.60 -7.54
CA LEU A 127 -14.69 -1.74 -8.44
C LEU A 127 -15.75 -2.85 -8.35
N GLY A 128 -17.02 -2.44 -8.26
CA GLY A 128 -18.16 -3.34 -8.17
C GLY A 128 -18.44 -3.88 -6.76
N PRO A 129 -19.39 -4.81 -6.60
CA PRO A 129 -19.76 -5.32 -5.29
C PRO A 129 -18.65 -6.17 -4.66
N ILE A 130 -18.26 -5.82 -3.43
CA ILE A 130 -17.22 -6.52 -2.68
C ILE A 130 -17.80 -7.39 -1.56
N GLU A 131 -16.99 -8.33 -1.07
CA GLU A 131 -17.15 -9.02 0.20
C GLU A 131 -15.95 -8.72 1.09
N VAL A 132 -16.18 -8.68 2.42
CA VAL A 132 -15.13 -8.47 3.40
C VAL A 132 -15.01 -9.65 4.37
N VAL A 133 -13.77 -10.01 4.70
CA VAL A 133 -13.47 -10.97 5.77
C VAL A 133 -12.62 -10.27 6.82
N ARG A 134 -13.14 -10.20 8.04
CA ARG A 134 -12.45 -9.59 9.19
C ARG A 134 -11.82 -10.64 10.10
N ARG A 135 -10.64 -10.30 10.60
CA ARG A 135 -9.95 -10.94 11.74
C ARG A 135 -9.36 -9.83 12.62
N PRO A 136 -8.94 -10.12 13.86
CA PRO A 136 -8.24 -9.13 14.67
C PRO A 136 -7.03 -8.54 13.92
N GLY A 137 -7.09 -7.24 13.63
CA GLY A 137 -6.04 -6.51 12.89
C GLY A 137 -5.93 -6.83 11.39
N LEU A 138 -6.90 -7.51 10.77
CA LEU A 138 -6.91 -7.78 9.33
C LEU A 138 -8.30 -7.53 8.72
N LEU A 139 -8.30 -6.89 7.55
CA LEU A 139 -9.49 -6.73 6.71
C LEU A 139 -9.15 -7.16 5.29
N ILE A 140 -9.72 -8.28 4.85
CA ILE A 140 -9.54 -8.79 3.49
C ILE A 140 -10.73 -8.36 2.64
N VAL A 141 -10.46 -7.78 1.47
CA VAL A 141 -11.45 -7.34 0.50
C VAL A 141 -11.32 -8.18 -0.77
N VAL A 142 -12.40 -8.84 -1.17
CA VAL A 142 -12.50 -9.69 -2.36
C VAL A 142 -13.77 -9.36 -3.14
N PRO A 143 -13.93 -9.81 -4.41
CA PRO A 143 -15.21 -9.68 -5.11
C PRO A 143 -16.34 -10.38 -4.33
N SER A 144 -17.56 -9.85 -4.43
CA SER A 144 -18.72 -10.33 -3.65
C SER A 144 -19.00 -11.83 -3.74
N GLN A 145 -18.67 -12.45 -4.88
CA GLN A 145 -18.87 -13.89 -5.12
C GLN A 145 -17.68 -14.75 -4.68
N GLU A 146 -16.63 -14.16 -4.09
CA GLU A 146 -15.37 -14.83 -3.76
C GLU A 146 -15.14 -14.96 -2.25
N ARG A 147 -16.19 -15.03 -1.42
CA ARG A 147 -16.06 -15.16 0.04
C ARG A 147 -15.10 -16.27 0.49
N ALA A 148 -15.14 -17.43 -0.16
CA ALA A 148 -14.23 -18.54 0.15
C ALA A 148 -12.75 -18.15 -0.06
N ASN A 149 -12.45 -17.37 -1.10
CA ASN A 149 -11.12 -16.79 -1.34
C ASN A 149 -10.72 -15.84 -0.21
N GLY A 150 -11.64 -14.98 0.22
CA GLY A 150 -11.42 -14.06 1.34
C GLY A 150 -11.11 -14.78 2.65
N VAL A 151 -11.79 -15.89 2.93
CA VAL A 151 -11.51 -16.72 4.12
C VAL A 151 -10.14 -17.39 4.02
N ARG A 152 -9.77 -17.93 2.85
CA ARG A 152 -8.42 -18.48 2.63
C ARG A 152 -7.35 -17.43 2.87
N LEU A 153 -7.46 -16.27 2.21
CA LEU A 153 -6.50 -15.16 2.35
C LEU A 153 -6.43 -14.65 3.79
N ALA A 154 -7.55 -14.60 4.52
CA ALA A 154 -7.53 -14.22 5.94
C ALA A 154 -6.72 -15.21 6.79
N ASN A 155 -6.78 -16.51 6.50
CA ASN A 155 -5.99 -17.52 7.19
C ASN A 155 -4.50 -17.43 6.81
N GLU A 156 -4.19 -17.26 5.53
CA GLU A 156 -2.82 -17.07 5.04
C GLU A 156 -2.19 -15.79 5.62
N ALA A 157 -2.92 -14.68 5.64
CA ALA A 157 -2.50 -13.44 6.28
C ALA A 157 -2.25 -13.63 7.78
N ALA A 158 -3.14 -14.31 8.49
CA ALA A 158 -2.96 -14.60 9.90
C ALA A 158 -1.73 -15.46 10.18
N ALA A 159 -1.42 -16.43 9.30
CA ALA A 159 -0.24 -17.28 9.38
C ALA A 159 1.08 -16.55 9.09
N ALA A 160 1.07 -15.50 8.27
CA ALA A 160 2.23 -14.68 7.97
C ALA A 160 2.67 -13.79 9.14
N LEU A 161 1.71 -13.26 9.91
CA LEU A 161 1.94 -12.25 10.94
C LEU A 161 2.96 -12.64 12.05
N PRO A 162 3.01 -13.87 12.57
CA PRO A 162 4.00 -14.26 13.56
C PRO A 162 5.45 -14.11 13.07
N ALA A 163 5.74 -14.46 11.82
CA ALA A 163 7.08 -14.31 11.25
C ALA A 163 7.51 -12.84 11.17
N VAL A 164 6.61 -11.97 10.68
CA VAL A 164 6.82 -10.52 10.60
C VAL A 164 7.06 -9.93 12.00
N ARG A 165 6.24 -10.31 12.98
CA ARG A 165 6.38 -9.83 14.37
C ARG A 165 7.68 -10.31 15.02
N ALA A 166 8.07 -11.57 14.79
CA ALA A 166 9.31 -12.12 15.32
C ALA A 166 10.53 -11.39 14.75
N ALA A 167 10.48 -11.02 13.47
CA ALA A 167 11.58 -10.35 12.80
C ALA A 167 11.71 -8.88 13.18
N THR A 168 10.60 -8.14 13.11
CA THR A 168 10.60 -6.67 13.29
C THR A 168 10.51 -6.26 14.76
N ARG A 169 9.90 -7.10 15.62
CA ARG A 169 9.50 -6.78 17.00
C ARG A 169 8.62 -5.53 17.13
N ARG A 170 7.97 -5.12 16.03
CA ARG A 170 7.09 -3.94 16.00
C ARG A 170 5.64 -4.37 16.11
N ALA A 171 4.87 -3.57 16.84
CA ALA A 171 3.41 -3.61 16.78
C ALA A 171 2.95 -2.75 15.60
N GLN A 172 1.84 -3.14 14.98
CA GLN A 172 1.27 -2.44 13.83
C GLN A 172 -0.22 -2.19 14.00
N SER A 173 -0.70 -1.16 13.31
CA SER A 173 -2.11 -0.97 13.00
C SER A 173 -2.64 -2.15 12.17
N GLY A 174 -3.96 -2.30 12.05
CA GLY A 174 -4.49 -3.39 11.25
C GLY A 174 -4.12 -3.25 9.77
N ILE A 175 -4.11 -4.37 9.04
CA ILE A 175 -3.71 -4.41 7.63
C ILE A 175 -4.95 -4.63 6.76
N LEU A 176 -5.18 -3.70 5.83
CA LEU A 176 -6.11 -3.87 4.73
C LEU A 176 -5.42 -4.66 3.60
N VAL A 177 -6.03 -5.75 3.16
CA VAL A 177 -5.60 -6.53 2.00
C VAL A 177 -6.68 -6.46 0.93
N VAL A 178 -6.35 -5.93 -0.24
CA VAL A 178 -7.25 -5.81 -1.40
C VAL A 178 -6.87 -6.86 -2.42
N ALA A 179 -7.81 -7.76 -2.75
CA ALA A 179 -7.59 -8.89 -3.65
C ALA A 179 -8.75 -9.00 -4.66
N LEU A 180 -8.88 -7.99 -5.51
CA LEU A 180 -9.97 -7.87 -6.49
C LEU A 180 -9.58 -8.48 -7.84
N ALA A 181 -10.58 -8.78 -8.67
CA ALA A 181 -10.38 -9.32 -10.02
C ALA A 181 -10.17 -8.23 -11.08
N ASP A 182 -10.59 -7.00 -10.80
CA ASP A 182 -10.46 -5.87 -11.72
C ASP A 182 -9.02 -5.35 -11.73
N LYS A 183 -8.40 -5.29 -12.91
CA LYS A 183 -7.02 -4.79 -13.08
C LYS A 183 -6.80 -3.38 -12.55
N ARG A 184 -7.87 -2.57 -12.52
CA ARG A 184 -7.82 -1.21 -11.98
C ARG A 184 -7.67 -1.18 -10.46
N SER A 185 -7.70 -2.30 -9.74
CA SER A 185 -7.39 -2.29 -8.31
C SER A 185 -5.90 -2.09 -8.02
N MET A 186 -5.03 -2.15 -9.04
CA MET A 186 -3.59 -2.09 -8.91
C MET A 186 -3.01 -1.10 -9.92
N SER A 187 -2.00 -0.32 -9.52
CA SER A 187 -1.29 0.56 -10.44
C SER A 187 -0.44 -0.26 -11.43
N PRO A 188 -0.47 0.02 -12.74
CA PRO A 188 0.44 -0.58 -13.72
C PRO A 188 1.90 -0.17 -13.52
N GLU A 189 2.18 0.89 -12.75
CA GLU A 189 3.53 1.31 -12.37
C GLU A 189 4.13 0.45 -11.25
N TRP A 190 3.30 -0.34 -10.56
CA TRP A 190 3.73 -1.25 -9.51
C TRP A 190 4.30 -2.53 -10.13
N GLN A 191 5.56 -2.43 -10.55
CA GLN A 191 6.30 -3.48 -11.25
C GLN A 191 7.52 -3.93 -10.44
N THR A 192 7.89 -5.18 -10.63
CA THR A 192 9.10 -5.82 -10.12
C THR A 192 9.82 -6.46 -11.30
N GLY A 193 11.09 -6.12 -11.55
CA GLY A 193 11.86 -6.73 -12.64
C GLY A 193 11.27 -6.53 -14.05
N GLY A 194 10.49 -5.46 -14.26
CA GLY A 194 9.79 -5.21 -15.54
C GLY A 194 8.49 -6.02 -15.74
N HIS A 195 8.02 -6.74 -14.72
CA HIS A 195 6.73 -7.44 -14.70
C HIS A 195 5.82 -6.91 -13.59
N PRO A 196 4.49 -7.03 -13.70
CA PRO A 196 3.60 -6.67 -12.60
C PRO A 196 3.94 -7.44 -11.33
N ALA A 197 4.13 -6.73 -10.21
CA ALA A 197 4.39 -7.36 -8.92
C ALA A 197 3.24 -8.31 -8.51
N GLY A 198 3.52 -9.36 -7.75
CA GLY A 198 2.48 -10.30 -7.28
C GLY A 198 1.57 -9.70 -6.21
N ALA A 199 2.10 -8.80 -5.41
CA ALA A 199 1.39 -7.91 -4.51
C ALA A 199 2.28 -6.68 -4.23
N VAL A 200 1.69 -5.62 -3.67
CA VAL A 200 2.43 -4.42 -3.22
C VAL A 200 1.82 -3.86 -1.94
N ALA A 201 2.68 -3.55 -0.97
CA ALA A 201 2.38 -2.68 0.16
C ALA A 201 2.48 -1.21 -0.26
N THR A 202 1.33 -0.54 -0.39
CA THR A 202 1.27 0.87 -0.74
C THR A 202 1.05 1.75 0.50
N PRO A 203 1.82 2.85 0.67
CA PRO A 203 1.62 3.77 1.78
C PRO A 203 0.22 4.39 1.82
N ASN A 204 -0.34 4.45 3.02
CA ASN A 204 -1.49 5.29 3.33
C ASN A 204 -0.97 6.67 3.72
N LEU A 205 -1.36 7.67 2.93
CA LEU A 205 -0.95 9.05 3.13
C LEU A 205 -2.04 9.83 3.86
N ALA A 206 -1.68 10.71 4.77
CA ALA A 206 -2.60 11.68 5.37
C ALA A 206 -1.97 13.08 5.36
N PRO A 207 -2.78 14.15 5.31
CA PRO A 207 -2.27 15.50 5.54
C PRO A 207 -1.62 15.59 6.92
N SER A 208 -0.42 16.19 7.02
CA SER A 208 0.25 16.45 8.31
C SER A 208 -0.60 17.35 9.22
N LYS A 209 -1.38 18.27 8.63
CA LYS A 209 -2.46 19.04 9.27
C LYS A 209 -3.65 19.21 8.33
N ALA A 210 -4.79 19.64 8.88
CA ALA A 210 -6.08 19.65 8.18
C ALA A 210 -6.13 20.48 6.88
N ASP A 211 -5.21 21.41 6.69
CA ASP A 211 -5.09 22.37 5.59
C ASP A 211 -3.76 22.27 4.82
N GLU A 212 -2.90 21.29 5.14
CA GLU A 212 -1.59 21.16 4.51
C GLU A 212 -1.64 20.28 3.24
N THR A 213 -0.86 20.69 2.25
CA THR A 213 -0.62 19.92 1.01
C THR A 213 0.44 18.83 1.21
N ILE A 214 1.25 18.96 2.26
CA ILE A 214 2.24 17.98 2.67
C ILE A 214 1.51 16.75 3.22
N LEU A 215 1.89 15.58 2.70
CA LEU A 215 1.33 14.30 3.10
C LEU A 215 2.38 13.47 3.82
N GLU A 216 1.97 12.83 4.90
CA GLU A 216 2.79 11.93 5.72
C GLU A 216 2.27 10.50 5.63
N VAL A 217 3.18 9.54 5.79
CA VAL A 217 2.83 8.12 5.85
C VAL A 217 2.23 7.80 7.22
N VAL A 218 0.96 7.39 7.25
CA VAL A 218 0.22 7.03 8.48
C VAL A 218 -0.05 5.53 8.61
N GLY A 219 0.40 4.74 7.63
CA GLY A 219 0.26 3.29 7.57
C GLY A 219 0.46 2.81 6.13
N SER A 220 0.08 1.57 5.85
CA SER A 220 0.07 1.01 4.49
C SER A 220 -1.07 0.01 4.33
N ARG A 221 -1.43 -0.26 3.08
CA ARG A 221 -2.34 -1.34 2.68
C ARG A 221 -1.66 -2.25 1.67
N VAL A 222 -2.06 -3.52 1.63
CA VAL A 222 -1.57 -4.48 0.65
C VAL A 222 -2.59 -4.61 -0.48
N VAL A 223 -2.12 -4.50 -1.71
CA VAL A 223 -2.89 -4.78 -2.91
C VAL A 223 -2.27 -6.01 -3.58
N ILE A 224 -3.05 -7.09 -3.66
CA ILE A 224 -2.64 -8.29 -4.39
C ILE A 224 -2.98 -8.09 -5.87
N ASN A 225 -2.05 -8.48 -6.73
CA ASN A 225 -2.28 -8.45 -8.17
C ASN A 225 -3.50 -9.30 -8.52
N PRO A 226 -4.43 -8.78 -9.35
CA PRO A 226 -5.62 -9.53 -9.74
C PRO A 226 -5.36 -10.92 -10.33
N THR A 227 -4.21 -11.14 -10.98
CA THR A 227 -3.81 -12.47 -11.48
C THR A 227 -3.40 -13.42 -10.36
N GLU A 228 -2.81 -12.89 -9.28
CA GLU A 228 -2.33 -13.66 -8.13
C GLU A 228 -3.35 -13.80 -6.99
N ARG A 229 -4.50 -13.11 -7.04
CA ARG A 229 -5.48 -13.10 -5.93
C ARG A 229 -5.99 -14.48 -5.48
N LYS A 230 -5.86 -15.50 -6.34
CA LYS A 230 -6.28 -16.89 -6.07
C LYS A 230 -5.14 -17.77 -5.56
N THR A 231 -3.90 -17.39 -5.80
CA THR A 231 -2.67 -18.15 -5.54
C THR A 231 -1.82 -17.53 -4.43
N ALA A 232 -1.97 -16.23 -4.18
CA ALA A 232 -1.30 -15.53 -3.09
C ALA A 232 -1.49 -16.25 -1.75
N GLY A 233 -0.37 -16.52 -1.10
CA GLY A 233 -0.28 -17.24 0.17
C GLY A 233 0.56 -16.48 1.19
N ARG A 234 0.75 -17.09 2.36
CA ARG A 234 1.44 -16.48 3.50
C ARG A 234 2.86 -16.01 3.23
N LEU A 235 3.60 -16.63 2.30
CA LEU A 235 4.97 -16.23 1.97
C LEU A 235 5.00 -14.82 1.36
N LEU A 236 4.25 -14.63 0.27
CA LEU A 236 4.05 -13.31 -0.35
C LEU A 236 3.45 -12.31 0.65
N LEU A 237 2.48 -12.72 1.47
CA LEU A 237 1.91 -11.83 2.48
C LEU A 237 2.90 -11.47 3.60
N ALA A 238 3.82 -12.35 3.98
CA ALA A 238 4.86 -12.06 4.96
C ALA A 238 5.87 -11.05 4.42
N HIS A 239 6.21 -11.15 3.13
CA HIS A 239 6.98 -10.15 2.40
C HIS A 239 6.27 -8.78 2.48
N GLU A 240 5.04 -8.68 1.98
CA GLU A 240 4.31 -7.40 1.95
C GLU A 240 4.01 -6.84 3.34
N PHE A 241 3.70 -7.69 4.32
CA PHE A 241 3.45 -7.23 5.69
C PHE A 241 4.71 -6.70 6.36
N THR A 242 5.90 -7.15 5.95
CA THR A 242 7.16 -6.55 6.40
C THR A 242 7.24 -5.10 5.95
N HIS A 243 6.94 -4.80 4.68
CA HIS A 243 6.85 -3.43 4.17
C HIS A 243 5.82 -2.59 4.95
N VAL A 244 4.63 -3.14 5.21
CA VAL A 244 3.58 -2.44 5.98
C VAL A 244 4.06 -2.05 7.38
N VAL A 245 4.74 -2.95 8.09
CA VAL A 245 5.21 -2.73 9.47
C VAL A 245 6.38 -1.74 9.54
N MET A 246 7.20 -1.70 8.49
CA MET A 246 8.39 -0.87 8.42
C MET A 246 8.10 0.53 7.84
N ALA A 247 7.06 0.69 7.01
CA ALA A 247 6.73 1.95 6.35
C ALA A 247 6.65 3.20 7.27
N PRO A 248 6.11 3.14 8.50
CA PRO A 248 6.08 4.31 9.39
C PRO A 248 7.45 4.79 9.87
N LEU A 249 8.53 4.07 9.59
CA LEU A 249 9.89 4.50 9.95
C LEU A 249 10.45 5.56 9.00
N GLY A 250 9.84 5.72 7.81
CA GLY A 250 10.29 6.58 6.73
C GLY A 250 10.72 5.81 5.49
N ASN A 251 11.06 6.52 4.43
CA ASN A 251 11.27 5.99 3.08
C ASN A 251 12.73 6.12 2.59
N ALA A 252 13.67 6.45 3.48
CA ALA A 252 15.06 6.71 3.09
C ALA A 252 16.01 5.52 3.34
N ALA A 253 15.50 4.39 3.83
CA ALA A 253 16.30 3.18 3.95
C ALA A 253 16.69 2.69 2.53
N PRO A 254 17.96 2.28 2.31
CA PRO A 254 18.40 1.87 0.98
C PRO A 254 17.64 0.62 0.51
N THR A 255 17.36 0.51 -0.79
CA THR A 255 16.48 -0.56 -1.33
C THR A 255 16.91 -1.97 -0.94
N TRP A 256 18.22 -2.31 -0.93
CA TRP A 256 18.67 -3.64 -0.46
C TRP A 256 18.23 -3.96 0.97
N MET A 257 18.08 -2.95 1.82
CA MET A 257 17.68 -3.14 3.21
C MET A 257 16.16 -3.32 3.33
N VAL A 258 15.40 -2.58 2.50
CA VAL A 258 13.94 -2.67 2.40
C VAL A 258 13.53 -4.04 1.87
N GLU A 259 13.99 -4.39 0.66
CA GLU A 259 13.65 -5.65 0.00
C GLU A 259 14.33 -6.85 0.67
N GLY A 260 15.58 -6.70 1.10
CA GLY A 260 16.30 -7.78 1.78
C GLY A 260 15.66 -8.19 3.10
N LEU A 261 15.05 -7.26 3.84
CA LEU A 261 14.36 -7.60 5.09
C LEU A 261 13.04 -8.32 4.80
N ALA A 262 12.28 -7.88 3.79
CA ALA A 262 11.06 -8.56 3.37
C ALA A 262 11.33 -9.98 2.87
N GLU A 263 12.34 -10.16 2.01
CA GLU A 263 12.82 -11.47 1.58
C GLU A 263 13.33 -12.31 2.76
N TYR A 264 14.09 -11.74 3.70
CA TYR A 264 14.54 -12.47 4.88
C TYR A 264 13.37 -13.06 5.68
N VAL A 265 12.30 -12.29 5.88
CA VAL A 265 11.10 -12.78 6.58
C VAL A 265 10.39 -13.87 5.79
N GLU A 266 10.21 -13.68 4.48
CA GLU A 266 9.59 -14.66 3.58
C GLU A 266 10.37 -15.99 3.57
N ARG A 267 11.67 -15.93 3.27
CA ARG A 267 12.54 -17.12 3.16
C ARG A 267 12.65 -17.84 4.49
N ARG A 268 12.77 -17.11 5.60
CA ARG A 268 12.80 -17.70 6.93
C ARG A 268 11.50 -18.44 7.26
N LEU A 269 10.35 -17.88 6.89
CA LEU A 269 9.05 -18.55 7.04
C LEU A 269 8.98 -19.81 6.17
N ALA A 270 9.39 -19.73 4.91
CA ALA A 270 9.42 -20.89 4.01
C ALA A 270 10.28 -22.03 4.59
N GLU A 271 11.47 -21.72 5.11
CA GLU A 271 12.34 -22.71 5.78
C GLU A 271 11.71 -23.31 7.04
N GLN A 272 10.97 -22.51 7.84
CA GLN A 272 10.23 -23.02 9.01
C GLN A 272 9.12 -24.00 8.61
N GLU A 273 8.57 -23.85 7.41
CA GLU A 273 7.55 -24.74 6.84
C GLU A 273 8.17 -25.93 6.08
N GLY A 274 9.50 -26.08 6.10
CA GLY A 274 10.20 -27.22 5.51
C GLY A 274 10.52 -27.09 4.02
N ASP A 275 10.41 -25.88 3.45
CA ASP A 275 10.79 -25.62 2.05
C ASP A 275 12.32 -25.59 1.87
N ASP A 276 12.83 -26.36 0.92
CA ASP A 276 14.26 -26.45 0.62
C ASP A 276 14.74 -25.45 -0.46
N ARG A 277 13.80 -24.76 -1.14
CA ARG A 277 14.12 -23.79 -2.20
C ARG A 277 14.99 -22.63 -1.71
N PRO A 278 14.75 -22.02 -0.53
CA PRO A 278 15.65 -20.98 0.00
C PRO A 278 17.09 -21.48 0.14
N ALA A 279 17.30 -22.68 0.69
CA ALA A 279 18.64 -23.24 0.86
C ALA A 279 19.36 -23.44 -0.49
N LYS A 280 18.65 -23.93 -1.52
CA LYS A 280 19.19 -24.07 -2.88
C LYS A 280 19.54 -22.70 -3.48
N LYS A 281 18.65 -21.71 -3.39
CA LYS A 281 18.88 -20.36 -3.92
C LYS A 281 20.04 -19.65 -3.22
N ARG A 282 20.16 -19.80 -1.89
CA ARG A 282 21.31 -19.31 -1.11
C ARG A 282 22.63 -19.87 -1.65
N ALA A 283 22.70 -21.18 -1.88
CA ALA A 283 23.90 -21.83 -2.39
C ALA A 283 24.25 -21.39 -3.82
N GLU A 284 23.23 -21.22 -4.67
CA GLU A 284 23.38 -20.69 -6.03
C GLU A 284 23.97 -19.27 -6.00
N LEU A 285 23.30 -18.33 -5.34
CA LEU A 285 23.69 -16.92 -5.26
C LEU A 285 25.11 -16.73 -4.70
N ARG A 286 25.46 -17.46 -3.64
CA ARG A 286 26.82 -17.42 -3.07
C ARG A 286 27.90 -17.86 -4.05
N ARG A 287 27.56 -18.76 -4.97
CA ARG A 287 28.49 -19.27 -6.00
C ARG A 287 28.54 -18.36 -7.23
N THR A 288 27.41 -17.80 -7.66
CA THR A 288 27.30 -17.17 -8.99
C THR A 288 27.23 -15.65 -8.96
N VAL A 289 26.64 -15.04 -7.93
CA VAL A 289 26.36 -13.58 -7.92
C VAL A 289 27.21 -12.84 -6.87
N ILE A 290 27.32 -13.38 -5.66
CA ILE A 290 28.07 -12.74 -4.56
C ILE A 290 29.56 -12.46 -4.90
N PRO A 291 30.30 -13.34 -5.59
CA PRO A 291 31.69 -13.05 -5.95
C PRO A 291 31.85 -11.82 -6.86
N GLU A 292 30.88 -11.59 -7.74
CA GLU A 292 30.86 -10.51 -8.73
C GLU A 292 30.37 -9.17 -8.16
N LEU A 293 29.81 -9.17 -6.95
CA LEU A 293 29.26 -7.97 -6.31
C LEU A 293 30.35 -6.91 -6.10
N THR A 294 30.21 -5.72 -6.69
CA THR A 294 31.18 -4.61 -6.53
C THR A 294 30.65 -3.47 -5.67
N VAL A 295 29.34 -3.39 -5.51
CA VAL A 295 28.60 -2.44 -4.67
C VAL A 295 27.37 -3.14 -4.09
N LEU A 296 26.82 -2.65 -2.97
CA LEU A 296 25.52 -3.14 -2.51
C LEU A 296 24.41 -2.74 -3.50
N PRO A 297 23.31 -3.51 -3.61
CA PRO A 297 22.16 -3.15 -4.46
C PRO A 297 21.42 -1.90 -3.95
N ILE A 298 21.95 -0.71 -4.24
CA ILE A 298 21.31 0.57 -3.97
C ILE A 298 20.42 0.99 -5.16
N ASP A 299 19.53 1.95 -4.95
CA ASP A 299 18.45 2.34 -5.86
C ASP A 299 18.86 2.47 -7.34
N GLY A 300 20.00 3.12 -7.62
CA GLY A 300 20.50 3.30 -8.99
C GLY A 300 20.99 2.01 -9.68
N THR A 301 21.18 0.93 -8.93
CA THR A 301 21.71 -0.37 -9.39
C THR A 301 20.76 -1.54 -9.13
N PHE A 302 19.68 -1.33 -8.38
CA PHE A 302 18.81 -2.40 -7.90
C PHE A 302 18.07 -3.14 -9.05
N HIS A 303 17.68 -2.43 -10.10
CA HIS A 303 17.18 -3.04 -11.34
C HIS A 303 18.19 -2.95 -12.50
N GLY A 304 19.43 -2.56 -12.20
CA GLY A 304 20.53 -2.44 -13.16
C GLY A 304 21.32 -3.74 -13.25
N ASP A 305 22.60 -3.68 -12.85
CA ASP A 305 23.61 -4.71 -13.12
C ASP A 305 23.29 -6.13 -12.59
N TYR A 306 22.39 -6.25 -11.61
CA TYR A 306 22.03 -7.53 -10.99
C TYR A 306 20.63 -8.04 -11.38
N GLY A 307 19.86 -7.26 -12.14
CA GLY A 307 18.50 -7.62 -12.57
C GLY A 307 17.62 -8.15 -11.42
N ASP A 308 16.95 -9.28 -11.66
CA ASP A 308 16.06 -9.92 -10.68
C ASP A 308 16.81 -10.51 -9.47
N GLU A 309 18.13 -10.72 -9.57
CA GLU A 309 18.91 -11.31 -8.48
C GLU A 309 19.20 -10.32 -7.34
N SER A 310 18.93 -9.02 -7.53
CA SER A 310 19.06 -8.00 -6.48
C SER A 310 18.26 -8.35 -5.23
N TYR A 311 17.06 -8.93 -5.36
CA TYR A 311 16.26 -9.40 -4.24
C TYR A 311 16.98 -10.50 -3.45
N GLY A 312 17.48 -11.50 -4.16
CA GLY A 312 18.22 -12.62 -3.58
C GLY A 312 19.53 -12.18 -2.91
N VAL A 313 20.28 -11.27 -3.53
CA VAL A 313 21.50 -10.69 -2.94
C VAL A 313 21.16 -9.89 -1.68
N SER A 314 20.13 -9.04 -1.75
CA SER A 314 19.65 -8.24 -0.62
C SER A 314 19.24 -9.09 0.58
N TRP A 315 18.57 -10.20 0.31
CA TRP A 315 18.27 -11.22 1.32
C TRP A 315 19.53 -11.75 1.99
N LEU A 316 20.53 -12.16 1.21
CA LEU A 316 21.79 -12.69 1.75
C LEU A 316 22.56 -11.65 2.57
N ILE A 317 22.47 -10.37 2.21
CA ILE A 317 23.04 -9.29 3.02
C ILE A 317 22.37 -9.25 4.39
N ILE A 318 21.03 -9.20 4.45
CA ILE A 318 20.29 -9.17 5.71
C ILE A 318 20.50 -10.45 6.52
N GLU A 319 20.55 -11.61 5.87
CA GLU A 319 20.83 -12.88 6.54
C GLU A 319 22.24 -12.90 7.15
N HIS A 320 23.26 -12.42 6.43
CA HIS A 320 24.62 -12.28 6.95
C HIS A 320 24.63 -11.35 8.17
N LEU A 321 24.03 -10.17 8.06
CA LEU A 321 23.98 -9.20 9.16
C LEU A 321 23.23 -9.74 10.38
N ALA A 322 22.10 -10.41 10.17
CA ALA A 322 21.31 -11.02 11.24
C ALA A 322 22.08 -12.16 11.93
N THR A 323 22.85 -12.94 11.17
CA THR A 323 23.69 -14.02 11.70
C THR A 323 24.87 -13.48 12.50
N THR A 324 25.55 -12.45 11.99
CA THR A 324 26.78 -11.90 12.57
C THR A 324 26.50 -10.97 13.75
N HIS A 325 25.44 -10.16 13.68
CA HIS A 325 25.17 -9.08 14.64
C HIS A 325 23.85 -9.24 15.41
N GLY A 326 22.99 -10.16 14.99
CA GLY A 326 21.65 -10.32 15.53
C GLY A 326 20.65 -9.35 14.89
N LEU A 327 19.45 -9.85 14.64
CA LEU A 327 18.38 -9.09 14.01
C LEU A 327 18.01 -7.77 14.72
N PRO A 328 18.05 -7.64 16.07
CA PRO A 328 17.80 -6.35 16.73
C PRO A 328 18.72 -5.22 16.27
N LYS A 329 20.01 -5.49 16.00
CA LYS A 329 20.93 -4.47 15.47
C LYS A 329 20.61 -4.10 14.03
N VAL A 330 20.19 -5.06 13.21
CA VAL A 330 19.73 -4.82 11.83
C VAL A 330 18.50 -3.92 11.82
N ILE A 331 17.52 -4.17 12.70
CA ILE A 331 16.33 -3.31 12.81
C ILE A 331 16.67 -1.91 13.34
N ALA A 332 17.65 -1.79 14.26
CA ALA A 332 18.13 -0.48 14.73
C ALA A 332 18.82 0.31 13.61
N LEU A 333 19.67 -0.34 12.80
CA LEU A 333 20.25 0.24 11.60
C LEU A 333 19.15 0.70 10.63
N TYR A 334 18.15 -0.13 10.36
CA TYR A 334 17.03 0.22 9.47
C TYR A 334 16.34 1.47 9.96
N THR A 335 16.02 1.50 11.25
CA THR A 335 15.25 2.58 11.88
C THR A 335 15.96 3.93 11.75
N ASP A 336 17.28 3.95 11.85
CA ASP A 336 18.06 5.18 11.68
C ASP A 336 18.18 5.56 10.19
N GLN A 337 18.42 4.59 9.31
CA GLN A 337 18.50 4.83 7.86
C GLN A 337 17.19 5.39 7.29
N ALA A 338 16.06 4.85 7.73
CA ALA A 338 14.74 5.26 7.26
C ALA A 338 14.40 6.76 7.51
N LYS A 339 15.13 7.41 8.42
CA LYS A 339 14.90 8.81 8.86
C LYS A 339 15.93 9.81 8.32
N GLY A 340 17.02 9.32 7.74
CA GLY A 340 18.15 10.14 7.31
C GLY A 340 18.17 10.38 5.79
N PRO A 341 19.12 11.16 5.26
CA PRO A 341 19.34 11.24 3.83
C PRO A 341 20.00 9.96 3.31
N ASP A 342 19.52 9.41 2.20
CA ASP A 342 20.18 8.28 1.54
C ASP A 342 21.44 8.73 0.80
N THR A 343 22.55 8.85 1.53
CA THR A 343 23.87 9.21 0.97
C THR A 343 24.93 8.21 1.40
N PRO A 344 25.96 7.93 0.58
CA PRO A 344 27.02 7.00 0.96
C PRO A 344 27.65 7.31 2.32
N ALA A 345 27.94 8.60 2.59
CA ALA A 345 28.53 9.03 3.85
C ALA A 345 27.61 8.76 5.06
N HIS A 346 26.30 9.01 4.91
CA HIS A 346 25.35 8.73 5.98
C HIS A 346 25.20 7.22 6.20
N ARG A 347 25.18 6.42 5.13
CA ARG A 347 25.10 4.97 5.23
C ARG A 347 26.30 4.38 5.95
N ASP A 348 27.52 4.78 5.58
CA ASP A 348 28.76 4.35 6.25
C ASP A 348 28.78 4.76 7.72
N GLN A 349 28.33 5.99 8.05
CA GLN A 349 28.22 6.45 9.43
C GLN A 349 27.31 5.52 10.26
N LEU A 350 26.15 5.14 9.72
CA LEU A 350 25.20 4.28 10.41
C LEU A 350 25.65 2.81 10.47
N LEU A 351 26.26 2.28 9.41
CA LEU A 351 26.90 0.96 9.42
C LEU A 351 28.00 0.91 10.48
N GLN A 352 28.84 1.94 10.58
CA GLN A 352 29.90 2.01 11.58
C GLN A 352 29.30 2.08 13.00
N LYS A 353 28.26 2.89 13.21
CA LYS A 353 27.58 3.04 14.50
C LYS A 353 26.97 1.72 14.99
N HIS A 354 26.26 0.98 14.14
CA HIS A 354 25.47 -0.17 14.55
C HIS A 354 26.23 -1.51 14.44
N LEU A 355 27.11 -1.63 13.46
CA LEU A 355 27.77 -2.88 13.08
C LEU A 355 29.30 -2.81 13.19
N SER A 356 29.87 -1.62 13.42
CA SER A 356 31.33 -1.39 13.44
C SER A 356 32.02 -1.78 12.14
N GLN A 357 31.32 -1.57 11.02
CA GLN A 357 31.81 -1.85 9.66
C GLN A 357 31.42 -0.73 8.70
N THR A 358 32.19 -0.57 7.63
CA THR A 358 31.84 0.27 6.46
C THR A 358 31.19 -0.59 5.37
N GLU A 359 30.58 0.05 4.37
CA GLU A 359 29.97 -0.63 3.22
C GLU A 359 30.98 -1.51 2.45
N PRO A 360 32.23 -1.07 2.15
CA PRO A 360 33.26 -1.93 1.57
C PRO A 360 33.67 -3.14 2.43
N GLN A 361 33.67 -2.98 3.76
CA GLN A 361 33.98 -4.08 4.68
C GLN A 361 32.86 -5.11 4.70
N LEU A 362 31.60 -4.68 4.67
CA LEU A 362 30.45 -5.54 4.53
C LEU A 362 30.50 -6.31 3.21
N LEU A 363 30.78 -5.62 2.10
CA LEU A 363 30.95 -6.26 0.79
C LEU A 363 32.04 -7.35 0.81
N THR A 364 33.18 -7.04 1.42
CA THR A 364 34.28 -8.00 1.57
C THR A 364 33.90 -9.19 2.45
N ALA A 365 33.10 -8.95 3.50
CA ALA A 365 32.63 -10.01 4.39
C ALA A 365 31.63 -10.95 3.71
N LEU A 366 30.80 -10.46 2.80
CA LEU A 366 29.83 -11.27 2.05
C LEU A 366 30.51 -12.26 1.09
N LYS A 367 31.71 -11.92 0.59
CA LYS A 367 32.48 -12.76 -0.35
C LYS A 367 33.27 -13.88 0.32
N LYS A 368 33.32 -13.92 1.65
CA LYS A 368 33.98 -14.96 2.44
C LYS A 368 32.95 -15.99 2.88
#